data_AF-A0AA51U666-F1
#
_entry.id   AF-A0AA51U666-F1
#
_cell.length_a   1.000
_cell.length_b   1.000
_cell.length_c   1.000
_cell.angle_alpha   90.00
_cell.angle_beta   90.00
_cell.angle_gamma   90.00
#
_symmetry.space_group_name_H-M   'P 1'
#
loop_
_entity.id
_entity.type
_entity.pdbx_description
1 polymer ?
#
loop_
_entity_poly.entity_id
_entity_poly.type
_entity_poly.pdbx_seq_one_letter_code
_entity_poly.pdbx_strand_id
1 'polypeptide(L)' 'MNAQEIIDTTKEDFVTIIAPSMAEVMASFKSQGLAERDYSIVHRAGKHSFTMAGGQKLFDGAQMVAATFARRG' A
#
# COMPACT_ATOMS: atom_id res chain seq x y z
N MET A 1 20.08 -19.74 -18.04
CA MET A 1 19.03 -18.78 -18.40
C MET A 1 18.47 -18.24 -17.10
N ASN A 2 18.72 -16.97 -16.76
CA ASN A 2 18.15 -16.37 -15.56
C ASN A 2 16.98 -15.49 -15.99
N ALA A 3 15.78 -15.91 -15.65
CA ALA A 3 14.58 -15.08 -15.70
C ALA A 3 14.68 -14.08 -14.54
N GLN A 4 15.42 -13.00 -14.74
CA GLN A 4 15.38 -11.85 -13.85
C GLN A 4 14.47 -10.84 -14.52
N GLU A 5 13.24 -10.81 -13.99
CA GLU A 5 12.14 -9.88 -14.21
C GLU A 5 12.38 -8.78 -15.24
N ILE A 6 11.70 -8.93 -16.39
CA ILE A 6 11.20 -7.75 -17.10
C ILE A 6 10.14 -7.15 -16.17
N ILE A 7 10.51 -6.19 -15.32
CA ILE A 7 9.52 -5.31 -14.69
C ILE A 7 8.97 -4.47 -15.84
N ASP A 8 7.91 -4.96 -16.47
CA ASP A 8 7.16 -4.18 -17.44
C ASP A 8 6.40 -3.09 -16.66
N THR A 9 7.03 -1.92 -16.53
CA THR A 9 6.44 -0.73 -15.92
C THR A 9 5.51 -0.03 -16.91
N THR A 10 4.59 -0.74 -17.57
CA THR A 10 3.39 -0.06 -18.06
C THR A 10 2.78 0.67 -16.86
N LYS A 11 2.76 1.99 -16.92
CA LYS A 11 2.86 2.98 -15.81
C LYS A 11 1.79 2.88 -14.72
N GLU A 12 1.72 1.80 -13.98
CA GLU A 12 0.93 1.72 -12.75
C GLU A 12 1.73 2.31 -11.59
N ASP A 13 1.16 3.32 -10.94
CA ASP A 13 1.76 4.01 -9.80
C ASP A 13 0.97 3.64 -8.53
N PHE A 14 1.68 3.19 -7.50
CA PHE A 14 1.08 2.59 -6.30
C PHE A 14 1.39 3.40 -5.04
N VAL A 15 0.39 3.52 -4.16
CA VAL A 15 0.54 4.09 -2.82
C VAL A 15 -0.06 3.12 -1.81
N THR A 16 0.69 2.75 -0.78
CA THR A 16 0.16 1.98 0.36
C THR A 16 0.07 2.88 1.59
N ILE A 17 -1.12 2.97 2.17
CA ILE A 17 -1.33 3.64 3.45
C ILE A 17 -1.42 2.57 4.55
N ILE A 18 -0.62 2.73 5.60
CA ILE A 18 -0.60 1.86 6.77
C ILE A 18 -1.11 2.65 7.98
N ALA A 19 -2.17 2.17 8.63
CA ALA A 19 -2.74 2.82 9.81
C ALA A 19 -3.42 1.82 10.78
N PRO A 20 -3.68 2.18 12.05
CA PRO A 20 -4.36 1.30 13.01
C PRO A 20 -5.77 0.84 12.57
N SER A 21 -6.46 1.66 11.76
CA SER A 21 -7.84 1.40 11.34
C SER A 21 -8.09 1.80 9.88
N MET A 22 -9.15 1.23 9.29
CA MET A 22 -9.61 1.62 7.95
C MET A 22 -10.08 3.07 7.90
N ALA A 23 -10.66 3.58 9.00
CA ALA A 23 -11.12 4.97 9.08
C ALA A 23 -9.94 5.93 8.92
N GLU A 24 -8.81 5.65 9.57
CA GLU A 24 -7.58 6.44 9.45
C GLU A 24 -6.94 6.30 8.07
N VAL A 25 -6.96 5.10 7.47
CA VAL A 25 -6.55 4.91 6.06
C VAL A 25 -7.35 5.84 5.15
N MET A 26 -8.68 5.84 5.26
CA MET A 26 -9.54 6.64 4.38
C MET A 26 -9.43 8.14 4.66
N ALA A 27 -9.20 8.54 5.92
CA ALA A 27 -8.91 9.93 6.28
C ALA A 27 -7.60 10.41 5.62
N SER A 28 -6.56 9.57 5.64
CA SER A 28 -5.28 9.86 4.98
C SER A 28 -5.40 9.85 3.45
N PHE A 29 -6.16 8.91 2.88
CA PHE A 29 -6.46 8.88 1.45
C PHE A 29 -7.11 10.18 0.98
N LYS A 30 -8.09 10.69 1.74
CA LYS A 30 -8.76 11.97 1.45
C LYS A 30 -7.82 13.17 1.64
N SER A 31 -7.05 13.22 2.75
CA SER A 31 -6.16 14.36 3.01
C SER A 31 -5.02 14.49 2.00
N GLN A 32 -4.60 13.38 1.40
CA GLN A 32 -3.59 13.34 0.35
C GLN A 32 -4.13 13.62 -1.06
N GLY A 33 -5.45 13.84 -1.21
CA GLY A 33 -6.10 14.11 -2.49
C GLY A 33 -5.94 12.96 -3.50
N LEU A 34 -5.92 11.70 -3.01
CA LEU A 34 -5.60 10.55 -3.86
C LEU A 34 -6.74 10.21 -4.83
N ALA A 35 -7.99 10.49 -4.46
CA ALA A 35 -9.13 10.33 -5.36
C ALA A 35 -9.03 11.26 -6.57
N GLU A 36 -8.68 12.52 -6.33
CA GLU A 36 -8.52 13.56 -7.35
C GLU A 36 -7.31 13.30 -8.27
N ARG A 37 -6.41 12.41 -7.86
CA ARG A 37 -5.24 11.96 -8.62
C ARG A 37 -5.46 10.59 -9.27
N ASP A 38 -6.72 10.15 -9.35
CA ASP A 38 -7.18 8.90 -9.98
C ASP A 38 -6.64 7.61 -9.33
N TYR A 39 -6.25 7.67 -8.05
CA TYR A 39 -5.93 6.45 -7.31
C TYR A 39 -7.20 5.75 -6.84
N SER A 40 -7.22 4.43 -7.02
CA SER A 40 -8.29 3.54 -6.59
C SER A 40 -7.73 2.34 -5.85
N ILE A 41 -8.49 1.76 -4.92
CA ILE A 41 -8.02 0.64 -4.11
C ILE A 41 -7.81 -0.61 -5.00
N VAL A 42 -6.64 -1.24 -4.93
CA VAL A 42 -6.30 -2.37 -5.81
C VAL A 42 -6.88 -3.70 -5.34
N HIS A 43 -7.06 -3.88 -4.04
CA HIS A 43 -7.63 -5.09 -3.45
C HIS A 43 -8.24 -4.84 -2.06
N ARG A 44 -8.86 -5.87 -1.48
CA ARG A 44 -9.40 -5.82 -0.11
C ARG A 44 -8.33 -5.54 0.94
N ALA A 45 -8.33 -4.34 1.51
CA ALA A 45 -7.48 -4.01 2.64
C ALA A 45 -7.78 -4.85 3.89
N GLY A 46 -6.73 -5.20 4.64
CA GLY A 46 -6.77 -6.12 5.76
C GLY A 46 -5.73 -5.77 6.83
N LYS A 47 -5.85 -6.41 8.00
CA LYS A 47 -4.90 -6.27 9.10
C LYS A 47 -3.68 -7.16 8.88
N HIS A 48 -2.51 -6.58 8.80
CA HIS A 48 -1.24 -7.27 8.59
C HIS A 48 -0.27 -6.96 9.73
N SER A 49 0.64 -7.89 10.03
CA SER A 49 1.87 -7.60 10.78
C SER A 49 2.97 -7.26 9.79
N PHE A 50 3.78 -6.23 10.09
CA PHE A 50 4.80 -5.74 9.17
C PHE A 50 6.19 -6.11 9.69
N THR A 51 7.01 -6.66 8.81
CA THR A 51 8.40 -7.04 9.12
C THR A 51 9.29 -6.54 7.99
N MET A 52 10.32 -5.79 8.33
CA MET A 52 11.36 -5.35 7.40
C MET A 52 12.33 -6.50 7.10
N ALA A 53 12.97 -6.47 5.93
CA ALA A 53 14.01 -7.43 5.57
C ALA A 53 15.07 -7.53 6.69
N GLY A 54 15.48 -8.75 7.02
CA GLY A 54 16.31 -9.01 8.21
C GLY A 54 15.53 -9.27 9.50
N GLY A 55 14.19 -9.27 9.47
CA GLY A 55 13.35 -9.76 10.57
C GLY A 55 12.92 -8.72 11.60
N GLN A 56 13.25 -7.43 11.39
CA GLN A 56 12.82 -6.36 12.28
C GLN A 56 11.31 -6.14 12.15
N LYS A 57 10.57 -6.33 13.24
CA LYS A 57 9.14 -6.00 13.29
C LYS A 57 8.94 -4.49 13.26
N LEU A 58 7.99 -4.03 12.46
CA LEU A 58 7.55 -2.63 12.44
C LEU A 58 6.33 -2.46 13.36
N PHE A 59 6.06 -1.23 13.80
CA PHE A 59 4.93 -0.88 14.69
C PHE A 59 4.89 -1.73 15.96
N ASP A 60 6.05 -2.05 16.54
CA ASP A 60 6.21 -2.92 17.69
C ASP A 60 5.55 -4.31 17.54
N GLY A 61 5.36 -4.75 16.29
CA GLY A 61 4.69 -6.01 15.96
C GLY A 61 3.16 -5.95 16.00
N ALA A 62 2.56 -4.79 16.24
CA ALA A 62 1.12 -4.60 16.18
C ALA A 62 0.58 -4.87 14.76
N GLN A 63 -0.66 -5.39 14.69
CA GLN A 63 -1.35 -5.53 13.42
C GLN A 63 -1.92 -4.18 12.99
N MET A 64 -1.58 -3.75 11.77
CA MET A 64 -2.06 -2.51 11.17
C MET A 64 -2.84 -2.81 9.90
N VAL A 65 -3.75 -1.93 9.50
CA VAL A 65 -4.40 -2.00 8.20
C VAL A 65 -3.44 -1.49 7.13
N ALA A 66 -3.20 -2.28 6.09
CA ALA A 66 -2.61 -1.81 4.84
C ALA A 66 -3.67 -1.76 3.74
N ALA A 67 -3.80 -0.60 3.11
CA ALA A 67 -4.57 -0.45 1.89
C ALA A 67 -3.65 0.08 0.78
N THR A 68 -3.57 -0.67 -0.31
CA THR A 68 -2.82 -0.25 -1.50
C THR A 68 -3.79 0.33 -2.51
N PHE A 69 -3.41 1.47 -3.08
CA PHE A 69 -4.11 2.17 -4.12
C PHE A 69 -3.22 2.26 -5.35
N ALA A 70 -3.81 2.21 -6.53
CA ALA A 70 -3.11 2.41 -7.79
C ALA A 70 -3.85 3.39 -8.67
N ARG A 71 -3.08 4.08 -9.50
CA ARG A 71 -3.59 4.76 -10.69
C ARG A 71 -2.89 4.20 -11.92
N ARG A 72 -3.63 4.10 -13.01
CA ARG A 72 -3.09 3.78 -14.33
C ARG A 72 -2.74 5.09 -15.03
N GLY A 73 -1.48 5.25 -15.40
CA GLY A 73 -1.01 6.37 -16.22
C GLY A 73 -1.14 6.13 -17.72
#